data_AF-A0A5Q3LEY2-F1
#
_entry.id   AF-A0A5Q3LEY2-F1
#
_cell.length_a   1.000
_cell.length_b   1.000
_cell.length_c   1.000
_cell.angle_alpha   90.00
_cell.angle_beta   90.00
_cell.angle_gamma   90.00
#
_symmetry.space_group_name_H-M   'P 1'
#
loop_
_entity.id
_entity.type
_entity.pdbx_description
1 polymer ?
#
loop_
_entity_poly.entity_id
_entity_poly.type
_entity_poly.pdbx_seq_one_letter_code
_entity_poly.pdbx_strand_id
1 'polypeptide(L)'
;MYRSPFRPLILLGLLLPVVCLYGQPPQPEVRRVFDQELESLFFDNALEAVGEGSLPGDLAPQESSESGTNSIANLPTMTGMAASTPSPGASMMGGGGLLIDTPAVNAEWGQYISTVTLEDEVKKITNDLTLLLRSKGKFKSQDYRTAQMHFTTLTTLFGIIAQYGGDVRWQYEAAPLRNILSQAAFSCDEGSDESYSVSESAYQTLNEVVRGIKVVFPDVTSEEANWGELVYLGVLMNRMEKGGRGDLRQWTANPTEFESNMPAIKHEAEIMAAYGKIIQDPNFGYEDQDYRGFAEEMLAGALGIKTAVEQEQFDLATESYGKFTQACDTCHGSYR
;
A
#
# COMPACT_ATOMS: atom_id res chain seq x y z
N MET A 1 41.98 -33.65 75.46
CA MET A 1 42.98 -33.34 74.41
C MET A 1 42.25 -32.70 73.23
N TYR A 2 42.38 -31.38 73.09
CA TYR A 2 41.80 -30.58 72.01
C TYR A 2 42.48 -30.93 70.68
N ARG A 3 41.70 -31.31 69.66
CA ARG A 3 42.15 -31.39 68.26
C ARG A 3 41.38 -30.34 67.45
N SER A 4 42.11 -29.39 66.89
CA SER A 4 41.60 -28.46 65.88
C SER A 4 41.47 -29.18 64.53
N PRO A 5 40.48 -28.84 63.70
CA PRO A 5 40.50 -29.21 62.29
C PRO A 5 41.10 -28.10 61.43
N PHE A 6 41.95 -28.55 60.51
CA PHE A 6 42.53 -27.87 59.37
C PHE A 6 41.49 -27.09 58.54
N ARG A 7 41.86 -25.88 58.09
CA ARG A 7 41.22 -25.18 56.97
C ARG A 7 42.03 -25.43 55.69
N PRO A 8 41.42 -25.82 54.55
CA PRO A 8 42.11 -25.86 53.28
C PRO A 8 42.10 -24.48 52.61
N LEU A 9 43.22 -24.18 51.95
CA LEU A 9 43.46 -23.01 51.10
C LEU A 9 42.64 -23.16 49.81
N ILE A 10 41.71 -22.24 49.53
CA ILE A 10 41.01 -22.17 48.24
C ILE A 10 41.86 -21.34 47.27
N LEU A 11 42.38 -22.01 46.25
CA LEU A 11 43.11 -21.42 45.13
C LEU A 11 42.09 -20.77 44.18
N LEU A 12 42.06 -19.43 44.13
CA LEU A 12 41.19 -18.67 43.24
C LEU A 12 41.80 -18.67 41.82
N GLY A 13 41.34 -19.56 40.96
CA GLY A 13 41.71 -19.58 39.54
C GLY A 13 40.95 -18.51 38.75
N LEU A 14 41.68 -17.52 38.23
CA LEU A 14 41.20 -16.60 37.21
C LEU A 14 40.96 -17.36 35.90
N LEU A 15 39.69 -17.51 35.50
CA LEU A 15 39.31 -17.87 34.14
C LEU A 15 38.92 -16.59 33.39
N LEU A 16 39.79 -16.16 32.49
CA LEU A 16 39.44 -15.16 31.47
C LEU A 16 38.67 -15.85 30.33
N PRO A 17 37.53 -15.32 29.87
CA PRO A 17 36.87 -15.83 28.68
C PRO A 17 37.69 -15.45 27.44
N VAL A 18 38.08 -16.47 26.67
CA VAL A 18 38.58 -16.33 25.30
C VAL A 18 37.39 -15.93 24.43
N VAL A 19 37.29 -14.65 24.10
CA VAL A 19 36.35 -14.16 23.08
C VAL A 19 36.95 -14.53 21.72
N CYS A 20 36.44 -15.62 21.12
CA CYS A 20 36.66 -15.90 19.71
C CYS A 20 35.90 -14.88 18.87
N LEU A 21 36.59 -13.84 18.40
CA LEU A 21 36.16 -12.99 17.30
C LEU A 21 36.15 -13.82 16.01
N TYR A 22 35.04 -14.53 15.75
CA TYR A 22 34.74 -14.99 14.41
C TYR A 22 34.19 -13.80 13.62
N GLY A 23 35.04 -13.21 12.78
CA GLY A 23 34.58 -12.23 11.79
C GLY A 23 33.56 -12.88 10.89
N GLN A 24 32.33 -12.36 10.89
CA GLN A 24 31.34 -12.70 9.86
C GLN A 24 31.94 -12.30 8.49
N PRO A 25 31.93 -13.20 7.50
CA PRO A 25 32.28 -12.80 6.14
C PRO A 25 31.28 -11.73 5.67
N PRO A 26 31.73 -10.75 4.88
CA PRO A 26 30.83 -9.76 4.29
C PRO A 26 29.73 -10.51 3.52
N GLN A 27 28.47 -10.20 3.84
CA GLN A 27 27.35 -10.70 3.05
C GLN A 27 27.50 -10.14 1.63
N PRO A 28 27.28 -10.95 0.58
CA PRO A 28 27.29 -10.44 -0.78
C PRO A 28 26.20 -9.38 -0.91
N GLU A 29 26.55 -8.20 -1.42
CA GLU A 29 25.55 -7.22 -1.88
C GLU A 29 24.65 -7.91 -2.90
N VAL A 30 23.43 -8.23 -2.50
CA VAL A 30 22.38 -8.67 -3.42
C VAL A 30 21.97 -7.43 -4.19
N ARG A 31 22.69 -7.15 -5.29
CA ARG A 31 22.21 -6.20 -6.30
C ARG A 31 20.91 -6.77 -6.83
N ARG A 32 19.78 -6.19 -6.42
CA ARG A 32 18.46 -6.54 -6.92
C ARG A 32 18.43 -6.19 -8.41
N VAL A 33 18.74 -7.18 -9.25
CA VAL A 33 18.53 -7.06 -10.69
C VAL A 33 17.02 -7.06 -10.89
N PHE A 34 16.51 -5.98 -11.48
CA PHE A 34 15.12 -5.90 -11.90
C PHE A 34 14.83 -7.07 -12.84
N ASP A 35 13.82 -7.87 -12.54
CA ASP A 35 13.52 -9.09 -13.29
C ASP A 35 13.03 -8.71 -14.69
N GLN A 36 13.86 -8.98 -15.70
CA GLN A 36 13.60 -8.65 -17.11
C GLN A 36 12.35 -9.37 -17.65
N GLU A 37 11.91 -10.45 -17.00
CA GLU A 37 10.69 -11.16 -17.32
C GLU A 37 9.43 -10.38 -16.88
N LEU A 38 9.54 -9.49 -15.88
CA LEU A 38 8.45 -8.62 -15.43
C LEU A 38 8.14 -7.49 -16.42
N GLU A 39 9.12 -7.02 -17.20
CA GLU A 39 8.89 -5.93 -18.18
C GLU A 39 8.05 -6.38 -19.37
N SER A 40 8.39 -7.52 -20.00
CA SER A 40 7.73 -7.94 -21.25
C SER A 40 6.25 -8.33 -21.09
N LEU A 41 5.84 -8.80 -19.91
CA LEU A 41 4.46 -9.24 -19.68
C LEU A 41 3.47 -8.10 -19.41
N PHE A 42 3.94 -6.92 -18.99
CA PHE A 42 3.08 -5.78 -18.64
C PHE A 42 3.12 -4.64 -19.67
N PHE A 43 4.25 -4.41 -20.35
CA PHE A 43 4.38 -3.28 -21.27
C PHE A 43 4.00 -3.58 -22.73
N ASP A 44 3.95 -4.86 -23.14
CA ASP A 44 3.69 -5.20 -24.55
C ASP A 44 2.20 -5.07 -24.96
N ASN A 45 1.25 -4.99 -24.02
CA ASN A 45 -0.19 -4.89 -24.33
C ASN A 45 -0.82 -3.51 -24.08
N ALA A 46 -0.09 -2.57 -23.45
CA ALA A 46 -0.64 -1.24 -23.17
C ALA A 46 -0.82 -0.40 -24.45
N LEU A 47 0.00 -0.64 -25.48
CA LEU A 47 -0.11 0.02 -26.79
C LEU A 47 -1.15 -0.62 -27.71
N GLU A 48 -1.38 -1.95 -27.62
CA GLU A 48 -2.43 -2.62 -28.42
C GLU A 48 -3.84 -2.37 -27.86
N ALA A 49 -3.98 -2.11 -26.55
CA ALA A 49 -5.26 -1.76 -25.92
C ALA A 49 -5.76 -0.34 -26.31
N VAL A 50 -4.87 0.51 -26.82
CA VAL A 50 -5.19 1.83 -27.36
C VAL A 50 -5.12 1.73 -28.88
N GLY A 51 -6.10 1.05 -29.47
CA GLY A 51 -6.15 0.85 -30.93
C GLY A 51 -5.90 2.15 -31.70
N GLU A 52 -5.27 2.04 -32.89
CA GLU A 52 -4.83 3.16 -33.73
C GLU A 52 -5.93 4.22 -33.94
N GLY A 53 -5.99 5.17 -33.02
CA GLY A 53 -7.00 6.22 -32.98
C GLY A 53 -6.70 7.27 -34.03
N SER A 54 -7.46 7.22 -35.13
CA SER A 54 -7.53 8.32 -36.09
C SER A 54 -7.99 9.61 -35.38
N LEU A 55 -7.28 10.71 -35.63
CA LEU A 55 -7.56 12.04 -35.06
C LEU A 55 -8.99 12.51 -35.40
N PRO A 56 -9.72 13.16 -34.47
CA PRO A 56 -11.05 13.68 -34.73
C PRO A 56 -10.95 15.00 -35.52
N GLY A 57 -11.18 14.95 -36.84
CA GLY A 57 -11.07 16.12 -37.70
C GLY A 57 -11.83 16.12 -39.03
N ASP A 58 -12.48 15.04 -39.44
CA ASP A 58 -13.25 15.00 -40.70
C ASP A 58 -14.69 14.57 -40.46
N LEU A 59 -15.60 15.54 -40.37
CA LEU A 59 -17.03 15.33 -40.47
C LEU A 59 -17.50 15.60 -41.90
N ALA A 60 -17.93 14.54 -42.59
CA ALA A 60 -18.87 14.63 -43.70
C ALA A 60 -20.26 14.16 -43.21
N PRO A 61 -21.37 14.80 -43.64
CA PRO A 61 -22.68 14.58 -43.06
C PRO A 61 -23.40 13.41 -43.75
N GLN A 62 -24.01 12.51 -42.97
CA GLN A 62 -25.09 11.66 -43.46
C GLN A 62 -26.30 11.63 -42.51
N GLU A 63 -27.35 12.27 -43.03
CA GLU A 63 -28.75 11.84 -43.11
C GLU A 63 -29.43 11.15 -41.92
N SER A 64 -30.43 11.88 -41.43
CA SER A 64 -31.57 11.47 -40.64
C SER A 64 -32.37 10.31 -41.25
N SER A 65 -32.71 9.32 -40.44
CA SER A 65 -33.96 8.56 -40.62
C SER A 65 -34.61 8.29 -39.27
N GLU A 66 -35.94 8.35 -39.30
CA GLU A 66 -36.86 8.52 -38.18
C GLU A 66 -37.20 7.22 -37.43
N SER A 67 -37.82 7.44 -36.26
CA SER A 67 -38.98 6.69 -35.75
C SER A 67 -38.73 5.40 -34.97
N GLY A 68 -39.06 5.46 -33.67
CA GLY A 68 -39.22 4.28 -32.82
C GLY A 68 -39.55 4.63 -31.38
N THR A 69 -40.74 5.17 -31.14
CA THR A 69 -41.32 5.36 -29.80
C THR A 69 -41.47 4.02 -29.07
N ASN A 70 -41.07 3.96 -27.79
CA ASN A 70 -41.82 3.21 -26.77
C ASN A 70 -41.48 3.67 -25.35
N SER A 71 -42.54 4.02 -24.63
CA SER A 71 -42.60 4.49 -23.25
C SER A 71 -43.42 3.47 -22.45
N ILE A 72 -42.84 2.88 -21.40
CA ILE A 72 -43.52 2.20 -20.26
C ILE A 72 -42.51 2.25 -19.09
N ALA A 73 -42.58 3.16 -18.11
CA ALA A 73 -43.51 3.24 -16.98
C ALA A 73 -43.55 1.98 -16.09
N ASN A 74 -42.77 1.97 -14.99
CA ASN A 74 -43.23 1.62 -13.63
C ASN A 74 -42.05 1.45 -12.65
N LEU A 75 -41.87 2.43 -11.75
CA LEU A 75 -41.25 2.23 -10.44
C LEU A 75 -42.36 2.18 -9.38
N PRO A 76 -42.34 1.22 -8.44
CA PRO A 76 -43.11 1.36 -7.22
C PRO A 76 -42.33 2.12 -6.15
N THR A 77 -42.99 3.16 -5.66
CA THR A 77 -42.78 3.90 -4.42
C THR A 77 -42.69 2.97 -3.20
N MET A 78 -41.64 3.13 -2.38
CA MET A 78 -41.65 2.66 -0.99
C MET A 78 -41.40 3.86 -0.06
N THR A 79 -42.49 4.27 0.59
CA THR A 79 -42.55 5.30 1.62
C THR A 79 -42.35 4.65 2.99
N GLY A 80 -41.43 5.20 3.78
CA GLY A 80 -41.53 5.27 5.24
C GLY A 80 -40.90 4.12 6.03
N MET A 81 -39.90 4.43 6.85
CA MET A 81 -40.08 4.50 8.31
C MET A 81 -38.78 4.87 9.05
N ALA A 82 -38.97 5.79 10.00
CA ALA A 82 -38.29 5.93 11.29
C ALA A 82 -36.79 6.25 11.34
N ALA A 83 -36.54 7.55 11.56
CA ALA A 83 -35.37 8.06 12.25
C ALA A 83 -35.27 7.46 13.67
N SER A 84 -34.10 6.96 14.03
CA SER A 84 -33.72 6.66 15.42
C SER A 84 -32.61 7.60 15.83
N THR A 85 -32.93 8.49 16.77
CA THR A 85 -32.00 9.36 17.48
C THR A 85 -31.04 8.56 18.37
N PRO A 86 -29.74 8.91 18.42
CA PRO A 86 -28.78 8.26 19.31
C PRO A 86 -28.95 8.75 20.77
N SER A 87 -28.86 7.82 21.71
CA SER A 87 -28.80 8.11 23.15
C SER A 87 -27.34 8.29 23.58
N PRO A 88 -27.00 9.31 24.40
CA PRO A 88 -25.62 9.58 24.82
C PRO A 88 -25.21 8.66 25.98
N GLY A 89 -24.33 7.70 25.69
CA GLY A 89 -23.67 6.86 26.68
C GLY A 89 -22.49 7.58 27.33
N ALA A 90 -22.52 7.64 28.65
CA ALA A 90 -21.67 8.45 29.51
C ALA A 90 -20.17 8.08 29.47
N SER A 91 -19.38 9.13 29.61
CA SER A 91 -17.96 9.16 29.95
C SER A 91 -17.66 8.38 31.24
N MET A 92 -16.70 7.46 31.18
CA MET A 92 -16.05 6.86 32.34
C MET A 92 -14.56 7.21 32.27
N MET A 93 -14.15 8.16 33.11
CA MET A 93 -12.77 8.36 33.51
C MET A 93 -12.34 7.26 34.48
N GLY A 94 -11.10 6.80 34.33
CA GLY A 94 -10.25 6.43 35.47
C GLY A 94 -9.90 4.95 35.58
N GLY A 95 -8.67 4.62 35.21
CA GLY A 95 -8.06 3.34 35.57
C GLY A 95 -6.65 3.23 35.01
N GLY A 96 -5.65 3.62 35.82
CA GLY A 96 -4.24 3.60 35.45
C GLY A 96 -3.79 2.23 34.94
N GLY A 97 -3.17 2.24 33.77
CA GLY A 97 -2.45 1.12 33.17
C GLY A 97 -1.14 1.63 32.63
N LEU A 98 -0.09 0.84 32.84
CA LEU A 98 1.31 1.05 32.47
C LEU A 98 1.52 1.96 31.26
N LEU A 99 2.50 2.85 31.37
CA LEU A 99 3.17 3.50 30.25
C LEU A 99 3.79 2.39 29.38
N ILE A 100 3.01 1.87 28.44
CA ILE A 100 3.57 1.30 27.22
C ILE A 100 4.16 2.52 26.50
N ASP A 101 5.48 2.52 26.33
CA ASP A 101 6.17 3.49 25.46
C ASP A 101 5.41 3.51 24.14
N THR A 102 4.64 4.58 23.93
CA THR A 102 3.99 4.79 22.65
C THR A 102 5.13 5.09 21.69
N PRO A 103 5.37 4.25 20.67
CA PRO A 103 6.43 4.52 19.70
C PRO A 103 6.25 5.94 19.15
N ALA A 104 7.37 6.61 18.89
CA ALA A 104 7.38 8.00 18.43
C ALA A 104 6.37 8.18 17.29
N VAL A 105 5.30 8.91 17.61
CA VAL A 105 4.17 9.10 16.71
C VAL A 105 4.64 10.06 15.63
N ASN A 106 4.98 9.55 14.46
CA ASN A 106 5.35 10.37 13.31
C ASN A 106 4.09 11.07 12.80
N ALA A 107 3.82 12.27 13.33
CA ALA A 107 2.76 13.18 12.88
C ALA A 107 2.82 13.54 11.38
N GLU A 108 3.86 13.05 10.69
CA GLU A 108 4.21 13.33 9.31
C GLU A 108 3.25 12.70 8.27
N TRP A 109 2.70 11.51 8.52
CA TRP A 109 1.94 10.79 7.46
C TRP A 109 0.62 11.44 7.07
N GLY A 110 -0.01 12.20 7.97
CA GLY A 110 -1.30 12.84 7.73
C GLY A 110 -1.29 13.92 6.62
N GLN A 111 -0.12 14.43 6.26
CA GLN A 111 0.00 15.38 5.15
C GLN A 111 -0.11 14.69 3.78
N TYR A 112 0.30 13.41 3.70
CA TYR A 112 0.35 12.65 2.44
C TYR A 112 -0.93 11.86 2.21
N ILE A 113 -1.45 11.21 3.24
CA ILE A 113 -2.59 10.31 3.14
C ILE A 113 -3.52 10.45 4.33
N SER A 114 -4.83 10.54 4.06
CA SER A 114 -5.85 10.64 5.10
C SER A 114 -6.20 9.28 5.71
N THR A 115 -6.75 9.30 6.93
CA THR A 115 -7.25 8.09 7.59
C THR A 115 -8.36 7.41 6.79
N VAL A 116 -9.21 8.19 6.12
CA VAL A 116 -10.29 7.70 5.27
C VAL A 116 -9.73 6.89 4.11
N THR A 117 -8.76 7.44 3.37
CA THR A 117 -8.10 6.74 2.25
C THR A 117 -7.41 5.45 2.71
N LEU A 118 -6.71 5.47 3.85
CA LEU A 118 -6.08 4.27 4.43
C LEU A 118 -7.12 3.18 4.69
N GLU A 119 -8.20 3.52 5.40
CA GLU A 119 -9.22 2.54 5.76
C GLU A 119 -10.00 2.01 4.56
N ASP A 120 -10.32 2.88 3.61
CA ASP A 120 -11.10 2.50 2.44
C ASP A 120 -10.28 1.64 1.49
N GLU A 121 -8.99 1.93 1.30
CA GLU A 121 -8.10 1.08 0.49
C GLU A 121 -7.88 -0.29 1.14
N VAL A 122 -7.68 -0.36 2.47
CA VAL A 122 -7.59 -1.65 3.19
C VAL A 122 -8.86 -2.48 3.00
N LYS A 123 -10.05 -1.88 3.19
CA LYS A 123 -11.33 -2.59 3.00
C LYS A 123 -11.52 -3.03 1.56
N LYS A 124 -11.24 -2.16 0.59
CA LYS A 124 -11.34 -2.44 -0.84
C LYS A 124 -10.48 -3.65 -1.20
N ILE A 125 -9.19 -3.62 -0.84
CA ILE A 125 -8.27 -4.71 -1.17
C ILE A 125 -8.67 -6.01 -0.44
N THR A 126 -9.14 -5.94 0.80
CA THR A 126 -9.64 -7.12 1.51
C THR A 126 -10.80 -7.79 0.77
N ASN A 127 -11.72 -7.00 0.21
CA ASN A 127 -12.82 -7.51 -0.62
C ASN A 127 -12.29 -8.09 -1.94
N ASP A 128 -11.33 -7.44 -2.58
CA ASP A 128 -10.72 -7.93 -3.83
C ASP A 128 -10.00 -9.28 -3.61
N LEU A 129 -9.24 -9.42 -2.52
CA LEU A 129 -8.56 -10.67 -2.15
C LEU A 129 -9.54 -11.83 -1.91
N THR A 130 -10.75 -11.55 -1.40
CA THR A 130 -11.80 -12.57 -1.26
C THR A 130 -12.11 -13.24 -2.61
N LEU A 131 -12.11 -12.47 -3.70
CA LEU A 131 -12.42 -12.96 -5.04
C LEU A 131 -11.23 -13.72 -5.64
N LEU A 132 -10.01 -13.22 -5.43
CA LEU A 132 -8.77 -13.80 -5.97
C LEU A 132 -8.43 -15.14 -5.31
N LEU A 133 -8.68 -15.28 -4.01
CA LEU A 133 -8.37 -16.49 -3.23
C LEU A 133 -9.49 -17.52 -3.23
N ARG A 134 -10.64 -17.24 -3.85
CA ARG A 134 -11.78 -18.16 -3.89
C ARG A 134 -11.47 -19.50 -4.57
N SER A 135 -10.51 -19.53 -5.49
CA SER A 135 -10.15 -20.74 -6.24
C SER A 135 -8.64 -20.90 -6.34
N LYS A 136 -8.11 -21.90 -5.64
CA LYS A 136 -6.69 -22.30 -5.70
C LYS A 136 -6.18 -22.48 -7.13
N GLY A 137 -6.95 -23.13 -8.00
CA GLY A 137 -6.55 -23.36 -9.39
C GLY A 137 -6.40 -22.06 -10.19
N LYS A 138 -7.35 -21.13 -10.04
CA LYS A 138 -7.33 -19.83 -10.72
C LYS A 138 -6.24 -18.92 -10.16
N PHE A 139 -6.04 -18.94 -8.84
CA PHE A 139 -4.95 -18.24 -8.18
C PHE A 139 -3.61 -18.58 -8.81
N LYS A 140 -3.30 -19.89 -8.86
CA LYS A 140 -2.02 -20.38 -9.39
C LYS A 140 -1.80 -20.04 -10.86
N SER A 141 -2.84 -20.06 -11.67
CA SER A 141 -2.68 -19.84 -13.11
C SER A 141 -2.64 -18.38 -13.52
N GLN A 142 -3.26 -17.47 -12.75
CA GLN A 142 -3.45 -16.08 -13.20
C GLN A 142 -3.53 -15.03 -12.09
N ASP A 143 -4.19 -15.33 -10.97
CA ASP A 143 -4.55 -14.26 -10.02
C ASP A 143 -3.40 -13.96 -9.02
N TYR A 144 -2.38 -14.81 -8.93
CA TYR A 144 -1.27 -14.65 -7.96
C TYR A 144 -0.53 -13.32 -8.09
N ARG A 145 -0.33 -12.79 -9.32
CA ARG A 145 0.32 -11.48 -9.52
C ARG A 145 -0.55 -10.31 -9.05
N THR A 146 -1.87 -10.41 -9.24
CA THR A 146 -2.80 -9.40 -8.72
C THR A 146 -2.86 -9.46 -7.20
N ALA A 147 -2.85 -10.67 -6.62
CA ALA A 147 -2.74 -10.85 -5.18
C ALA A 147 -1.40 -10.32 -4.65
N GLN A 148 -0.29 -10.53 -5.34
CA GLN A 148 1.02 -9.97 -4.99
C GLN A 148 0.96 -8.45 -4.87
N MET A 149 0.36 -7.78 -5.87
CA MET A 149 0.17 -6.33 -5.85
C MET A 149 -0.68 -5.88 -4.67
N HIS A 150 -1.79 -6.57 -4.40
CA HIS A 150 -2.66 -6.27 -3.26
C HIS A 150 -1.98 -6.47 -1.91
N PHE A 151 -1.25 -7.58 -1.71
CA PHE A 151 -0.49 -7.80 -0.48
C PHE A 151 0.64 -6.79 -0.32
N THR A 152 1.31 -6.40 -1.40
CA THR A 152 2.33 -5.33 -1.38
C THR A 152 1.72 -4.00 -0.96
N THR A 153 0.58 -3.62 -1.54
CA THR A 153 -0.13 -2.40 -1.13
C THR A 153 -0.57 -2.47 0.32
N LEU A 154 -1.17 -3.57 0.78
CA LEU A 154 -1.57 -3.72 2.18
C LEU A 154 -0.38 -3.66 3.13
N THR A 155 0.76 -4.26 2.76
CA THR A 155 2.02 -4.14 3.52
C THR A 155 2.41 -2.67 3.69
N THR A 156 2.36 -1.91 2.60
CA THR A 156 2.61 -0.47 2.63
C THR A 156 1.65 0.27 3.56
N LEU A 157 0.34 0.03 3.40
CA LEU A 157 -0.69 0.69 4.20
C LEU A 157 -0.54 0.39 5.70
N PHE A 158 -0.35 -0.87 6.07
CA PHE A 158 -0.14 -1.24 7.48
C PHE A 158 1.20 -0.75 8.04
N GLY A 159 2.24 -0.60 7.20
CA GLY A 159 3.47 0.08 7.58
C GLY A 159 3.27 1.56 7.90
N ILE A 160 2.41 2.24 7.14
CA ILE A 160 2.03 3.64 7.38
C ILE A 160 1.16 3.73 8.64
N ILE A 161 0.14 2.87 8.76
CA ILE A 161 -0.79 2.84 9.90
C ILE A 161 -0.01 2.65 11.22
N ALA A 162 0.99 1.76 11.25
CA ALA A 162 1.82 1.53 12.43
C ALA A 162 2.58 2.78 12.93
N GLN A 163 2.80 3.75 12.05
CA GLN A 163 3.55 4.99 12.32
C GLN A 163 2.65 6.23 12.27
N TYR A 164 1.34 6.06 12.12
CA TYR A 164 0.45 7.16 11.82
C TYR A 164 0.20 8.07 13.03
N GLY A 165 0.31 9.38 12.78
CA GLY A 165 0.14 10.47 13.76
C GLY A 165 -1.20 10.52 14.50
N GLY A 166 -2.26 10.05 13.85
CA GLY A 166 -3.64 10.13 14.30
C GLY A 166 -4.26 8.77 14.59
N ASP A 167 -5.54 8.77 14.94
CA ASP A 167 -6.31 7.55 15.19
C ASP A 167 -6.69 6.90 13.85
N VAL A 168 -6.20 5.69 13.62
CA VAL A 168 -6.56 4.86 12.46
C VAL A 168 -6.96 3.49 12.97
N ARG A 169 -7.99 2.91 12.36
CA ARG A 169 -8.38 1.53 12.67
C ARG A 169 -7.20 0.58 12.49
N TRP A 170 -7.14 -0.41 13.37
CA TRP A 170 -6.15 -1.50 13.33
C TRP A 170 -4.70 -1.07 13.64
N GLN A 171 -4.50 0.12 14.21
CA GLN A 171 -3.16 0.63 14.54
C GLN A 171 -2.37 -0.28 15.48
N TYR A 172 -3.03 -0.95 16.42
CA TYR A 172 -2.38 -1.90 17.34
C TYR A 172 -1.93 -3.19 16.66
N GLU A 173 -2.64 -3.62 15.62
CA GLU A 173 -2.35 -4.82 14.85
C GLU A 173 -1.45 -4.54 13.64
N ALA A 174 -1.16 -3.26 13.35
CA ALA A 174 -0.58 -2.86 12.07
C ALA A 174 0.83 -3.39 11.83
N ALA A 175 1.74 -3.29 12.80
CA ALA A 175 3.11 -3.77 12.67
C ALA A 175 3.21 -5.30 12.44
N PRO A 176 2.57 -6.17 13.25
CA PRO A 176 2.61 -7.60 12.98
C PRO A 176 1.87 -7.98 11.68
N LEU A 177 0.76 -7.32 11.36
CA LEU A 177 -0.01 -7.61 10.15
C LEU A 177 0.77 -7.22 8.88
N ARG A 178 1.46 -6.07 8.89
CA ARG A 178 2.41 -5.65 7.84
C ARG A 178 3.40 -6.76 7.51
N ASN A 179 4.00 -7.39 8.52
CA ASN A 179 5.00 -8.43 8.30
C ASN A 179 4.40 -9.71 7.68
N ILE A 180 3.20 -10.11 8.13
CA ILE A 180 2.46 -11.26 7.57
C ILE A 180 2.09 -11.00 6.10
N LEU A 181 1.60 -9.80 5.81
CA LEU A 181 1.21 -9.40 4.46
C LEU A 181 2.42 -9.28 3.53
N SER A 182 3.55 -8.80 4.06
CA SER A 182 4.82 -8.76 3.33
C SER A 182 5.21 -10.18 2.94
N GLN A 183 5.24 -11.12 3.89
CA GLN A 183 5.54 -12.52 3.60
C GLN A 183 4.62 -13.12 2.52
N ALA A 184 3.32 -12.80 2.56
CA ALA A 184 2.38 -13.23 1.53
C ALA A 184 2.70 -12.62 0.15
N ALA A 185 3.06 -11.34 0.08
CA ALA A 185 3.52 -10.70 -1.14
C ALA A 185 4.80 -11.36 -1.69
N PHE A 186 5.80 -11.64 -0.84
CA PHE A 186 7.03 -12.35 -1.22
C PHE A 186 6.75 -13.77 -1.72
N SER A 187 5.75 -14.44 -1.16
CA SER A 187 5.38 -15.77 -1.62
C SER A 187 4.65 -15.76 -2.96
N CYS A 188 4.05 -14.64 -3.38
CA CYS A 188 3.29 -14.53 -4.63
C CYS A 188 4.15 -14.19 -5.87
N ASP A 189 5.46 -14.43 -5.85
CA ASP A 189 6.31 -14.29 -7.04
C ASP A 189 6.03 -15.40 -8.07
N GLU A 190 5.57 -16.56 -7.62
CA GLU A 190 5.07 -17.66 -8.44
C GLU A 190 3.67 -18.16 -8.04
N GLY A 191 2.95 -18.73 -9.00
CA GLY A 191 1.64 -19.35 -8.80
C GLY A 191 1.74 -20.80 -8.35
N SER A 192 1.97 -21.05 -7.07
CA SER A 192 2.19 -22.39 -6.50
C SER A 192 1.17 -22.77 -5.42
N ASP A 193 1.20 -24.02 -4.99
CA ASP A 193 0.37 -24.49 -3.87
C ASP A 193 0.77 -23.82 -2.56
N GLU A 194 2.06 -23.53 -2.40
CA GLU A 194 2.63 -22.86 -1.25
C GLU A 194 2.22 -21.39 -1.21
N SER A 195 2.38 -20.66 -2.32
CA SER A 195 2.01 -19.26 -2.40
C SER A 195 0.52 -19.02 -2.13
N TYR A 196 -0.34 -19.93 -2.63
CA TYR A 196 -1.76 -19.92 -2.29
C TYR A 196 -2.00 -20.15 -0.79
N SER A 197 -1.34 -21.12 -0.18
CA SER A 197 -1.52 -21.44 1.25
C SER A 197 -1.10 -20.28 2.16
N VAL A 198 0.04 -19.65 1.87
CA VAL A 198 0.52 -18.48 2.63
C VAL A 198 -0.44 -17.30 2.45
N SER A 199 -0.89 -17.05 1.21
CA SER A 199 -1.84 -15.98 0.89
C SER A 199 -3.19 -16.15 1.58
N GLU A 200 -3.74 -17.36 1.56
CA GLU A 200 -5.00 -17.70 2.21
C GLU A 200 -4.92 -17.46 3.73
N SER A 201 -3.82 -17.89 4.37
CA SER A 201 -3.59 -17.68 5.81
C SER A 201 -3.47 -16.19 6.17
N ALA A 202 -2.69 -15.44 5.38
CA ALA A 202 -2.54 -13.99 5.57
C ALA A 202 -3.87 -13.25 5.38
N TYR A 203 -4.64 -13.61 4.34
CA TYR A 203 -5.97 -13.05 4.09
C TYR A 203 -6.96 -13.36 5.23
N GLN A 204 -6.98 -14.58 5.76
CA GLN A 204 -7.86 -14.93 6.88
C GLN A 204 -7.55 -14.07 8.10
N THR A 205 -6.26 -13.93 8.44
CA THR A 205 -5.80 -13.06 9.54
C THR A 205 -6.20 -11.60 9.32
N LEU A 206 -5.96 -11.06 8.12
CA LEU A 206 -6.38 -9.71 7.73
C LEU A 206 -7.89 -9.53 7.88
N ASN A 207 -8.69 -10.47 7.35
CA ASN A 207 -10.14 -10.38 7.36
C ASN A 207 -10.71 -10.45 8.79
N GLU A 208 -10.11 -11.22 9.69
CA GLU A 208 -10.45 -11.22 11.12
C GLU A 208 -10.23 -9.83 11.73
N VAL A 209 -9.05 -9.24 11.54
CA VAL A 209 -8.70 -7.90 12.05
C VAL A 209 -9.64 -6.83 11.46
N VAL A 210 -9.87 -6.85 10.15
CA VAL A 210 -10.75 -5.88 9.46
C VAL A 210 -12.20 -5.95 9.99
N ARG A 211 -12.68 -7.16 10.33
CA ARG A 211 -14.00 -7.40 10.94
C ARG A 211 -14.06 -7.08 12.44
N GLY A 212 -12.95 -6.66 13.05
CA GLY A 212 -12.87 -6.31 14.47
C GLY A 212 -12.74 -7.52 15.40
N ILE A 213 -12.35 -8.69 14.87
CA ILE A 213 -12.01 -9.85 15.70
C ILE A 213 -10.60 -9.61 16.26
N LYS A 214 -10.46 -9.75 17.57
CA LYS A 214 -9.17 -9.59 18.25
C LYS A 214 -8.28 -10.79 17.93
N VAL A 215 -7.23 -10.55 17.15
CA VAL A 215 -6.17 -11.53 16.88
C VAL A 215 -5.03 -11.32 17.87
N VAL A 216 -4.44 -12.41 18.34
CA VAL A 216 -3.26 -12.36 19.21
C VAL A 216 -2.03 -12.55 18.35
N PHE A 217 -1.20 -11.52 18.25
CA PHE A 217 0.10 -11.59 17.58
C PHE A 217 1.19 -11.90 18.61
N PRO A 218 2.29 -12.57 18.20
CA PRO A 218 3.50 -12.56 18.99
C PRO A 218 3.95 -11.11 19.24
N ASP A 219 4.65 -10.88 20.35
CA ASP A 219 5.10 -9.54 20.72
C ASP A 219 6.13 -9.07 19.68
N VAL A 220 5.68 -8.27 18.71
CA VAL A 220 6.54 -7.62 17.71
C VAL A 220 6.62 -6.17 18.12
N THR A 221 7.82 -5.72 18.44
CA THR A 221 8.10 -4.29 18.64
C THR A 221 7.67 -3.54 17.39
N SER A 222 7.03 -2.38 17.56
CA SER A 222 6.64 -1.47 16.48
C SER A 222 7.88 -0.78 15.89
N GLU A 223 8.82 -1.58 15.38
CA GLU A 223 10.01 -1.08 14.73
C GLU A 223 9.61 -0.33 13.46
N GLU A 224 10.36 0.75 13.20
CA GLU A 224 10.26 1.51 11.97
C GLU A 224 10.30 0.54 10.78
N ALA A 225 9.44 0.79 9.80
CA ALA A 225 9.36 -0.07 8.63
C ALA A 225 10.66 0.04 7.83
N ASN A 226 11.41 -1.07 7.71
CA ASN A 226 12.46 -1.18 6.70
C ASN A 226 11.79 -1.43 5.35
N TRP A 227 11.39 -0.36 4.66
CA TRP A 227 10.60 -0.46 3.44
C TRP A 227 11.26 -1.31 2.36
N GLY A 228 12.60 -1.25 2.24
CA GLY A 228 13.34 -2.04 1.26
C GLY A 228 13.18 -3.53 1.49
N GLU A 229 13.08 -3.99 2.73
CA GLU A 229 12.85 -5.40 3.07
C GLU A 229 11.39 -5.81 2.99
N LEU A 230 10.47 -4.87 3.23
CA LEU A 230 9.05 -5.15 3.33
C LEU A 230 8.30 -5.12 1.99
N VAL A 231 8.77 -4.30 1.04
CA VAL A 231 8.02 -3.95 -0.17
C VAL A 231 8.85 -4.24 -1.42
N TYR A 232 8.23 -4.90 -2.40
CA TYR A 232 8.82 -5.06 -3.72
C TYR A 232 8.66 -3.80 -4.55
N LEU A 233 9.80 -3.21 -4.95
CA LEU A 233 9.82 -2.03 -5.81
C LEU A 233 9.05 -2.25 -7.12
N GLY A 234 9.33 -3.34 -7.86
CA GLY A 234 8.66 -3.61 -9.15
C GLY A 234 7.14 -3.78 -9.01
N VAL A 235 6.68 -4.43 -7.93
CA VAL A 235 5.25 -4.60 -7.67
C VAL A 235 4.59 -3.28 -7.25
N LEU A 236 5.30 -2.46 -6.48
CA LEU A 236 4.85 -1.11 -6.12
C LEU A 236 4.71 -0.23 -7.38
N MET A 237 5.67 -0.32 -8.29
CA MET A 237 5.64 0.36 -9.59
C MET A 237 4.43 -0.09 -10.43
N ASN A 238 4.09 -1.38 -10.44
CA ASN A 238 2.88 -1.86 -11.13
C ASN A 238 1.59 -1.27 -10.53
N ARG A 239 1.51 -1.11 -9.21
CA ARG A 239 0.36 -0.44 -8.57
C ARG A 239 0.28 1.05 -8.94
N MET A 240 1.43 1.72 -9.03
CA MET A 240 1.53 3.11 -9.47
C MET A 240 1.19 3.29 -10.95
N GLU A 241 1.58 2.36 -11.82
CA GLU A 241 1.17 2.37 -13.23
C GLU A 241 -0.36 2.30 -13.32
N LYS A 242 -0.98 1.33 -12.62
CA LYS A 242 -2.43 1.17 -12.64
C LYS A 242 -3.16 2.42 -12.13
N GLY A 243 -2.88 2.86 -10.92
CA GLY A 243 -3.63 3.97 -10.29
C GLY A 243 -3.18 5.34 -10.78
N GLY A 244 -1.87 5.53 -10.81
CA GLY A 244 -1.24 6.79 -11.19
C GLY A 244 -1.32 7.07 -12.68
N ARG A 245 -0.84 6.17 -13.55
CA ARG A 245 -0.76 6.44 -15.00
C ARG A 245 -1.96 5.92 -15.80
N GLY A 246 -2.72 4.99 -15.24
CA GLY A 246 -3.99 4.49 -15.79
C GLY A 246 -5.18 5.31 -15.30
N ASP A 247 -5.57 5.11 -14.04
CA ASP A 247 -6.83 5.62 -13.49
C ASP A 247 -6.84 7.16 -13.41
N LEU A 248 -5.82 7.80 -12.83
CA LEU A 248 -5.74 9.27 -12.77
C LEU A 248 -5.72 9.91 -14.16
N ARG A 249 -5.04 9.31 -15.15
CA ARG A 249 -5.02 9.81 -16.54
C ARG A 249 -6.42 9.98 -17.11
N GLN A 250 -7.26 8.97 -16.90
CA GLN A 250 -8.64 8.98 -17.39
C GLN A 250 -9.44 10.06 -16.65
N TRP A 251 -9.34 10.09 -15.33
CA TRP A 251 -10.16 10.97 -14.49
C TRP A 251 -9.75 12.44 -14.57
N THR A 252 -8.50 12.76 -14.94
CA THR A 252 -8.04 14.14 -15.17
C THR A 252 -8.02 14.52 -16.66
N ALA A 253 -8.66 13.75 -17.54
CA ALA A 253 -8.60 14.01 -18.98
C ALA A 253 -9.43 15.23 -19.43
N ASN A 254 -10.53 15.52 -18.73
CA ASN A 254 -11.44 16.62 -19.04
C ASN A 254 -12.28 17.00 -17.80
N PRO A 255 -12.97 18.15 -17.79
CA PRO A 255 -13.75 18.61 -16.64
C PRO A 255 -14.83 17.64 -16.18
N THR A 256 -15.54 16.99 -17.11
CA THR A 256 -16.64 16.07 -16.79
C THR A 256 -16.15 14.85 -16.02
N GLU A 257 -15.05 14.24 -16.49
CA GLU A 257 -14.44 13.11 -15.80
C GLU A 257 -13.89 13.53 -14.43
N PHE A 258 -13.27 14.70 -14.36
CA PHE A 258 -12.72 15.23 -13.11
C PHE A 258 -13.81 15.41 -12.06
N GLU A 259 -14.88 16.14 -12.39
CA GLU A 259 -16.01 16.39 -11.48
C GLU A 259 -16.67 15.09 -11.02
N SER A 260 -16.83 14.11 -11.92
CA SER A 260 -17.49 12.83 -11.62
C SER A 260 -16.65 11.90 -10.75
N ASN A 261 -15.32 12.05 -10.76
CA ASN A 261 -14.40 11.14 -10.11
C ASN A 261 -13.59 11.78 -8.97
N MET A 262 -13.88 13.02 -8.56
CA MET A 262 -13.13 13.75 -7.53
C MET A 262 -12.77 12.90 -6.28
N PRO A 263 -13.69 12.13 -5.66
CA PRO A 263 -13.33 11.30 -4.51
C PRO A 263 -12.28 10.23 -4.86
N ALA A 264 -12.40 9.59 -6.03
CA ALA A 264 -11.46 8.57 -6.50
C ALA A 264 -10.11 9.19 -6.91
N ILE A 265 -10.12 10.37 -7.51
CA ILE A 265 -8.89 11.13 -7.83
C ILE A 265 -8.14 11.47 -6.55
N LYS A 266 -8.84 12.00 -5.52
CA LYS A 266 -8.21 12.30 -4.23
C LYS A 266 -7.64 11.05 -3.58
N HIS A 267 -8.39 9.96 -3.58
CA HIS A 267 -7.94 8.67 -3.05
C HIS A 267 -6.64 8.21 -3.70
N GLU A 268 -6.61 8.11 -5.04
CA GLU A 268 -5.40 7.66 -5.75
C GLU A 268 -4.24 8.66 -5.61
N ALA A 269 -4.50 9.97 -5.62
CA ALA A 269 -3.46 10.98 -5.40
C ALA A 269 -2.80 10.85 -4.02
N GLU A 270 -3.57 10.56 -2.97
CA GLU A 270 -3.04 10.30 -1.63
C GLU A 270 -2.22 8.99 -1.56
N ILE A 271 -2.65 7.95 -2.26
CA ILE A 271 -1.87 6.70 -2.38
C ILE A 271 -0.55 6.95 -3.11
N MET A 272 -0.57 7.68 -4.24
CA MET A 272 0.65 8.04 -4.98
C MET A 272 1.60 8.91 -4.16
N ALA A 273 1.06 9.85 -3.37
CA ALA A 273 1.87 10.66 -2.46
C ALA A 273 2.52 9.79 -1.38
N ALA A 274 1.78 8.87 -0.76
CA ALA A 274 2.35 7.94 0.21
C ALA A 274 3.48 7.09 -0.39
N TYR A 275 3.33 6.61 -1.62
CA TYR A 275 4.39 5.86 -2.30
C TYR A 275 5.60 6.73 -2.65
N GLY A 276 5.40 7.94 -3.15
CA GLY A 276 6.50 8.88 -3.39
C GLY A 276 7.31 9.17 -2.13
N LYS A 277 6.65 9.27 -0.97
CA LYS A 277 7.34 9.41 0.32
C LYS A 277 8.13 8.15 0.71
N ILE A 278 7.58 6.96 0.50
CA ILE A 278 8.29 5.69 0.77
C ILE A 278 9.52 5.55 -0.12
N ILE A 279 9.41 5.94 -1.38
CA ILE A 279 10.52 5.83 -2.34
C ILE A 279 11.71 6.72 -1.95
N GLN A 280 11.45 7.82 -1.25
CA GLN A 280 12.49 8.71 -0.72
C GLN A 280 13.17 8.15 0.54
N ASP A 281 12.65 7.08 1.16
CA ASP A 281 13.28 6.49 2.33
C ASP A 281 14.69 6.02 1.99
N PRO A 282 15.72 6.37 2.79
CA PRO A 282 17.09 5.99 2.47
C PRO A 282 17.35 4.49 2.39
N ASN A 283 16.54 3.69 3.07
CA ASN A 283 16.61 2.24 3.06
C ASN A 283 15.73 1.62 1.98
N PHE A 284 15.15 2.43 1.08
CA PHE A 284 14.31 1.99 0.00
C PHE A 284 14.94 2.26 -1.38
N GLY A 285 14.91 1.26 -2.25
CA GLY A 285 15.32 1.41 -3.65
C GLY A 285 16.79 1.78 -3.80
N TYR A 286 17.05 2.88 -4.52
CA TYR A 286 18.38 3.38 -4.83
C TYR A 286 18.78 4.51 -3.88
N GLU A 287 20.06 4.56 -3.48
CA GLU A 287 20.59 5.60 -2.61
C GLU A 287 20.94 6.91 -3.35
N ASP A 288 20.87 6.89 -4.68
CA ASP A 288 21.29 7.99 -5.53
C ASP A 288 20.39 9.24 -5.40
N GLN A 289 21.01 10.42 -5.42
CA GLN A 289 20.32 11.69 -5.19
C GLN A 289 19.34 12.02 -6.32
N ASP A 290 19.66 11.69 -7.57
CA ASP A 290 18.78 11.98 -8.71
C ASP A 290 17.53 11.08 -8.65
N TYR A 291 17.71 9.80 -8.28
CA TYR A 291 16.58 8.89 -8.04
C TYR A 291 15.61 9.44 -6.99
N ARG A 292 16.13 9.92 -5.85
CA ARG A 292 15.31 10.53 -4.79
C ARG A 292 14.68 11.85 -5.25
N GLY A 293 15.37 12.63 -6.06
CA GLY A 293 14.83 13.84 -6.68
C GLY A 293 13.60 13.55 -7.53
N PHE A 294 13.62 12.52 -8.36
CA PHE A 294 12.44 12.12 -9.14
C PHE A 294 11.27 11.65 -8.26
N ALA A 295 11.56 10.93 -7.17
CA ALA A 295 10.53 10.54 -6.20
C ALA A 295 9.91 11.75 -5.47
N GLU A 296 10.70 12.79 -5.21
CA GLU A 296 10.22 14.07 -4.66
C GLU A 296 9.32 14.82 -5.66
N GLU A 297 9.71 14.89 -6.93
CA GLU A 297 8.90 15.49 -7.98
C GLU A 297 7.56 14.75 -8.18
N MET A 298 7.59 13.42 -8.16
CA MET A 298 6.40 12.58 -8.24
C MET A 298 5.47 12.84 -7.03
N LEU A 299 6.02 12.87 -5.81
CA LEU A 299 5.30 13.22 -4.59
C LEU A 299 4.63 14.59 -4.72
N ALA A 300 5.37 15.60 -5.18
CA ALA A 300 4.85 16.95 -5.35
C ALA A 300 3.71 17.02 -6.38
N GLY A 301 3.84 16.30 -7.50
CA GLY A 301 2.77 16.15 -8.50
C GLY A 301 1.51 15.53 -7.90
N ALA A 302 1.64 14.43 -7.16
CA ALA A 302 0.51 13.78 -6.48
C ALA A 302 -0.19 14.70 -5.46
N LEU A 303 0.58 15.43 -4.65
CA LEU A 303 0.02 16.44 -3.73
C LEU A 303 -0.67 17.60 -4.46
N GLY A 304 -0.16 17.99 -5.64
CA GLY A 304 -0.81 18.96 -6.52
C GLY A 304 -2.17 18.48 -7.01
N ILE A 305 -2.29 17.21 -7.42
CA ILE A 305 -3.57 16.60 -7.83
C ILE A 305 -4.56 16.59 -6.66
N LYS A 306 -4.13 16.18 -5.46
CA LYS A 306 -4.95 16.23 -4.25
C LYS A 306 -5.46 17.64 -3.97
N THR A 307 -4.56 18.63 -4.02
CA THR A 307 -4.89 20.05 -3.80
C THR A 307 -5.91 20.54 -4.83
N ALA A 308 -5.75 20.13 -6.09
CA ALA A 308 -6.68 20.47 -7.16
C ALA A 308 -8.10 19.95 -6.91
N VAL A 309 -8.24 18.72 -6.41
CA VAL A 309 -9.54 18.17 -6.00
C VAL A 309 -10.14 18.96 -4.84
N GLU A 310 -9.34 19.29 -3.82
CA GLU A 310 -9.81 20.04 -2.65
C GLU A 310 -10.25 21.47 -2.99
N GLN A 311 -9.73 22.03 -4.08
CA GLN A 311 -10.10 23.35 -4.59
C GLN A 311 -11.06 23.31 -5.79
N GLU A 312 -11.48 22.11 -6.21
CA GLU A 312 -12.34 21.88 -7.39
C GLU A 312 -11.77 22.53 -8.67
N GLN A 313 -10.44 22.48 -8.86
CA GLN A 313 -9.72 23.12 -9.97
C GLN A 313 -9.21 22.08 -10.99
N PHE A 314 -9.99 21.85 -12.04
CA PHE A 314 -9.62 20.92 -13.13
C PHE A 314 -8.28 21.25 -13.80
N ASP A 315 -8.03 22.53 -14.11
CA ASP A 315 -6.79 22.94 -14.79
C ASP A 315 -5.56 22.64 -13.94
N LEU A 316 -5.65 22.87 -12.63
CA LEU A 316 -4.59 22.54 -11.68
C LEU A 316 -4.38 21.03 -11.57
N ALA A 317 -5.45 20.22 -11.64
CA ALA A 317 -5.35 18.77 -11.62
C ALA A 317 -4.59 18.26 -12.86
N THR A 318 -4.93 18.78 -14.04
CA THR A 318 -4.29 18.42 -15.31
C THR A 318 -2.81 18.82 -15.32
N GLU A 319 -2.47 20.03 -14.85
CA GLU A 319 -1.08 20.49 -14.74
C GLU A 319 -0.28 19.61 -13.77
N SER A 320 -0.84 19.33 -12.59
CA SER A 320 -0.19 18.53 -11.55
C SER A 320 -0.01 17.07 -11.99
N TYR A 321 -1.00 16.53 -12.72
CA TYR A 321 -0.88 15.22 -13.36
C TYR A 321 0.25 15.16 -14.38
N GLY A 322 0.40 16.20 -15.21
CA GLY A 322 1.53 16.30 -16.14
C GLY A 322 2.90 16.27 -15.44
N LYS A 323 3.05 17.00 -14.33
CA LYS A 323 4.26 16.97 -13.50
C LYS A 323 4.51 15.59 -12.90
N PHE A 324 3.46 14.96 -12.36
CA PHE A 324 3.53 13.59 -11.82
C PHE A 324 4.04 12.60 -12.87
N THR A 325 3.48 12.61 -14.09
CA THR A 325 3.91 11.68 -15.15
C THR A 325 5.30 11.97 -15.68
N GLN A 326 5.69 13.25 -15.75
CA GLN A 326 7.02 13.65 -16.19
C GLN A 326 8.10 13.08 -15.27
N ALA A 327 7.87 13.09 -13.94
CA ALA A 327 8.79 12.48 -12.98
C ALA A 327 8.97 10.97 -13.23
N CYS A 328 7.89 10.25 -13.52
CA CYS A 328 7.96 8.83 -13.90
C CYS A 328 8.78 8.62 -15.18
N ASP A 329 8.50 9.40 -16.23
CA ASP A 329 9.18 9.26 -17.52
C ASP A 329 10.68 9.58 -17.40
N THR A 330 11.04 10.60 -16.64
CA THR A 330 12.44 10.98 -16.42
C THR A 330 13.17 9.93 -15.58
N CYS A 331 12.57 9.43 -14.50
CA CYS A 331 13.16 8.35 -13.69
C CYS A 331 13.40 7.09 -14.53
N HIS A 332 12.41 6.64 -15.31
CA HIS A 332 12.55 5.46 -16.18
C HIS A 332 13.42 5.71 -17.43
N GLY A 333 13.78 6.95 -17.72
CA GLY A 333 14.83 7.26 -18.69
C GLY A 333 16.23 6.90 -18.19
N SER A 334 16.42 6.86 -16.86
CA SER A 334 17.72 6.71 -16.21
C SER A 334 17.88 5.43 -15.38
N TYR A 335 16.80 4.88 -14.80
CA TYR A 335 16.84 3.82 -13.78
C TYR A 335 15.96 2.59 -14.09
N ARG A 336 15.81 2.19 -15.37
CA ARG A 336 15.10 0.96 -15.73
C ARG A 336 15.75 -0.30 -15.15
#